data_AF-A0A4P9YGM1-F1
#
_entry.id   AF-A0A4P9YGM1-F1
#
_cell.length_a   1.000
_cell.length_b   1.000
_cell.length_c   1.000
_cell.angle_alpha   90.00
_cell.angle_beta   90.00
_cell.angle_gamma   90.00
#
_symmetry.space_group_name_H-M   'P 1'
#
loop_
_entity.id
_entity.type
_entity.pdbx_description
1 polymer ?
#
loop_
_entity_poly.entity_id
_entity_poly.type
_entity_poly.pdbx_seq_one_letter_code
_entity_poly.pdbx_strand_id
1 'polypeptide(L)'
;LKSITEQTNLEEFLYEAEAAEKDFVAEKQNIQVIIQQVANSTSISQEKERELLEKIENNKLLATVPRRSMSAKELHQLESQSFLEWRRNLAKYYISWPHNRLEEDYLMTPFEKNLDFWRQLWRVIERSDVLVQIVDARNPLLFRSPDLERYVKEVGEDKKNLLVLNKSDLLSKEQRAAWVEYFEAEKLDFVFFSATLAAEKLENADCVSEEVANDKTKILDAFELTEFFKNFSQQISNNSEQKTVGLIGYPNVGKSSTINAMAGEKKVGVAATPGKTKHFQTIILDSELCLLDCPGLVLPSFATTKAELVVNGILPVDQLRDSLGPS
;
A
#
# COMPACT_ATOMS: atom_id res chain seq x y z
N LEU A 1 16.04 8.65 5.72
CA LEU A 1 14.87 7.81 6.07
C LEU A 1 15.16 6.35 5.75
N LYS A 2 14.95 5.47 6.72
CA LYS A 2 15.06 4.00 6.59
C LYS A 2 13.68 3.44 6.94
N SER A 3 13.13 2.62 6.04
CA SER A 3 11.86 1.90 6.28
C SER A 3 12.10 0.84 7.34
N ILE A 4 11.13 0.67 8.24
CA ILE A 4 11.20 -0.25 9.37
C ILE A 4 9.90 -1.05 9.40
N THR A 5 9.90 -2.19 8.73
CA THR A 5 8.76 -3.12 8.71
C THR A 5 8.89 -4.22 9.78
N GLU A 6 10.11 -4.48 10.25
CA GLU A 6 10.40 -5.44 11.33
C GLU A 6 11.33 -4.78 12.38
N GLN A 7 11.01 -4.95 13.66
CA GLN A 7 11.84 -4.56 14.81
C GLN A 7 11.92 -5.74 15.76
N THR A 8 13.06 -5.92 16.43
CA THR A 8 13.15 -6.86 17.55
C THR A 8 12.34 -6.34 18.74
N ASN A 9 11.85 -7.22 19.62
CA ASN A 9 11.10 -6.81 20.82
C ASN A 9 11.86 -5.81 21.70
N LEU A 10 13.20 -5.87 21.70
CA LEU A 10 14.06 -4.94 22.43
C LEU A 10 14.10 -3.56 21.77
N GLU A 11 14.23 -3.50 20.45
CA GLU A 11 14.20 -2.23 19.70
C GLU A 11 12.83 -1.57 19.77
N GLU A 12 11.75 -2.35 19.73
CA GLU A 12 10.38 -1.87 19.91
C GLU A 12 10.19 -1.28 21.31
N PHE A 13 10.67 -1.97 22.35
CA PHE A 13 10.66 -1.48 23.74
C PHE A 13 11.45 -0.17 23.92
N LEU A 14 12.67 -0.10 23.38
CA LEU A 14 13.51 1.10 23.47
C LEU A 14 12.89 2.29 22.74
N TYR A 15 12.32 2.06 21.55
CA TYR A 15 11.61 3.09 20.79
C TYR A 15 10.36 3.60 21.53
N GLU A 16 9.58 2.71 22.14
CA GLU A 16 8.43 3.11 22.96
C GLU A 16 8.84 3.93 24.20
N ALA A 17 9.97 3.60 24.82
CA ALA A 17 10.51 4.33 25.96
C ALA A 17 10.99 5.74 25.56
N GLU A 18 11.72 5.86 24.45
CA GLU A 18 12.17 7.14 23.90
C GLU A 18 10.99 8.02 23.47
N ALA A 19 10.01 7.45 22.75
CA ALA A 19 8.84 8.19 22.28
C ALA A 19 7.89 8.62 23.41
N ALA A 20 8.01 8.01 24.60
CA ALA A 20 7.28 8.40 25.80
C ALA A 20 8.02 9.43 26.67
N GLU A 21 9.22 9.89 26.29
CA GLU A 21 10.08 10.80 27.06
C GLU A 21 10.25 10.36 28.54
N LYS A 22 10.32 9.05 28.80
CA LYS A 22 10.51 8.51 30.15
C LYS A 22 11.94 8.01 30.34
N ASP A 23 12.71 8.72 31.16
CA ASP A 23 13.96 8.20 31.72
C ASP A 23 13.64 7.09 32.72
N PHE A 24 14.13 5.87 32.49
CA PHE A 24 14.00 4.76 33.44
C PHE A 24 15.36 4.28 33.96
N VAL A 25 15.47 4.26 35.29
CA VAL A 25 16.35 3.33 36.01
C VAL A 25 15.69 1.96 35.91
N ALA A 26 16.38 0.99 35.32
CA ALA A 26 15.85 -0.35 35.08
C ALA A 26 15.55 -1.09 36.40
N GLU A 27 14.32 -1.00 36.90
CA GLU A 27 13.80 -2.00 37.82
C GLU A 27 13.45 -3.25 37.03
N LYS A 28 14.10 -4.38 37.36
CA LYS A 28 13.84 -5.71 36.80
C LYS A 28 12.38 -6.11 37.04
N GLN A 29 11.49 -5.73 36.14
CA GLN A 29 10.23 -6.41 35.98
C GLN A 29 10.44 -7.67 35.12
N ASN A 30 9.80 -8.76 35.53
CA ASN A 30 9.94 -10.09 34.90
C ASN A 30 9.39 -10.07 33.47
N ILE A 31 10.25 -9.77 32.51
CA ILE A 31 9.97 -9.89 31.08
C ILE A 31 10.14 -11.36 30.70
N GLN A 32 9.04 -12.07 30.42
CA GLN A 32 9.10 -13.37 29.77
C GLN A 32 9.41 -13.16 28.28
N VAL A 33 10.62 -13.51 27.88
CA VAL A 33 11.01 -13.56 26.47
C VAL A 33 10.42 -14.84 25.87
N ILE A 34 9.29 -14.71 25.17
CA ILE A 34 8.73 -15.82 24.39
C ILE A 34 9.49 -15.89 23.07
N ILE A 35 10.45 -16.82 22.98
CA ILE A 35 11.03 -17.23 21.69
C ILE A 35 9.98 -18.12 21.01
N GLN A 36 9.23 -17.55 20.07
CA GLN A 36 8.19 -18.26 19.35
C GLN A 36 8.82 -19.21 18.34
N GLN A 37 8.69 -20.52 18.54
CA GLN A 37 8.79 -21.48 17.45
C GLN A 37 7.46 -21.47 16.72
N VAL A 38 7.42 -20.83 15.54
CA VAL A 38 6.24 -20.84 14.67
C VAL A 38 6.04 -22.27 14.19
N ALA A 39 4.94 -22.90 14.61
CA ALA A 39 4.57 -24.22 14.11
C ALA A 39 4.16 -24.07 12.64
N ASN A 40 4.95 -24.65 11.74
CA ASN A 40 4.73 -24.62 10.30
C ASN A 40 3.60 -25.59 9.91
N SER A 41 2.37 -25.10 9.76
CA SER A 41 1.25 -25.84 9.18
C SER A 41 1.19 -25.60 7.67
N THR A 42 2.00 -26.35 6.92
CA THR A 42 2.21 -26.17 5.47
C THR A 42 1.10 -26.73 4.57
N SER A 43 -0.07 -27.07 5.10
CA SER A 43 -1.20 -27.53 4.29
C SER A 43 -2.51 -27.09 4.94
N ILE A 44 -2.99 -25.93 4.52
CA ILE A 44 -4.33 -25.46 4.85
C ILE A 44 -5.28 -26.21 3.91
N SER A 45 -6.29 -26.91 4.44
CA SER A 45 -7.34 -27.51 3.59
C SER A 45 -8.12 -26.39 2.88
N GLN A 46 -8.65 -26.65 1.68
CA GLN A 46 -9.45 -25.63 0.95
C GLN A 46 -10.61 -25.08 1.78
N GLU A 47 -11.19 -25.89 2.68
CA GLU A 47 -12.23 -25.47 3.62
C GLU A 47 -11.68 -24.48 4.65
N LYS A 48 -10.52 -24.79 5.26
CA LYS A 48 -9.87 -23.91 6.22
C LYS A 48 -9.39 -22.61 5.59
N GLU A 49 -8.96 -22.65 4.32
CA GLU A 49 -8.60 -21.45 3.56
C GLU A 49 -9.79 -20.53 3.34
N ARG A 50 -10.96 -21.07 2.97
CA ARG A 50 -12.20 -20.30 2.83
C ARG A 50 -12.63 -19.68 4.16
N GLU A 51 -12.59 -20.45 5.24
CA GLU A 51 -12.91 -19.93 6.58
C GLU A 51 -11.96 -18.79 6.99
N LEU A 52 -10.67 -18.89 6.66
CA LEU A 52 -9.70 -17.82 6.90
C LEU A 52 -10.00 -16.59 6.06
N LEU A 53 -10.35 -16.74 4.78
CA LEU A 53 -10.71 -15.64 3.90
C LEU A 53 -11.98 -14.91 4.39
N GLU A 54 -13.00 -15.64 4.82
CA GLU A 54 -14.22 -15.05 5.41
C GLU A 54 -13.89 -14.29 6.71
N LYS A 55 -13.03 -14.86 7.57
CA LYS A 55 -12.57 -14.17 8.78
C LYS A 55 -11.78 -12.91 8.46
N ILE A 56 -10.88 -12.97 7.47
CA ILE A 56 -10.13 -11.80 7.00
C ILE A 56 -11.11 -10.74 6.51
N GLU A 57 -12.09 -11.13 5.69
CA GLU A 57 -13.11 -10.24 5.16
C GLU A 57 -13.90 -9.52 6.25
N ASN A 58 -14.39 -10.26 7.24
CA ASN A 58 -15.11 -9.70 8.39
C ASN A 58 -14.25 -8.73 9.22
N ASN A 59 -12.92 -8.92 9.21
CA ASN A 59 -11.97 -8.12 9.97
C ASN A 59 -11.25 -7.06 9.14
N LYS A 60 -11.49 -6.92 7.83
CA LYS A 60 -10.79 -5.99 6.92
C LYS A 60 -10.72 -4.55 7.47
N LEU A 61 -11.76 -4.11 8.19
CA LEU A 61 -11.84 -2.75 8.74
C LEU A 61 -11.03 -2.53 10.02
N LEU A 62 -10.48 -3.59 10.63
CA LEU A 62 -9.59 -3.50 11.79
C LEU A 62 -8.17 -3.06 11.39
N ALA A 63 -7.78 -3.34 10.14
CA ALA A 63 -6.51 -2.93 9.56
C ALA A 63 -6.58 -1.44 9.14
N THR A 64 -6.52 -0.56 10.14
CA THR A 64 -6.66 0.89 9.95
C THR A 64 -5.33 1.58 9.69
N VAL A 65 -5.36 2.73 9.01
CA VAL A 65 -4.20 3.64 8.89
C VAL A 65 -4.28 4.77 9.92
N PRO A 66 -3.14 5.24 10.46
CA PRO A 66 -3.14 6.25 11.51
C PRO A 66 -3.68 7.58 10.96
N ARG A 67 -4.69 8.10 11.65
CA ARG A 67 -5.36 9.37 11.31
C ARG A 67 -4.58 10.54 11.90
N ARG A 68 -4.41 11.61 11.12
CA ARG A 68 -3.82 12.87 11.60
C ARG A 68 -4.91 13.84 12.04
N SER A 69 -4.85 14.29 13.29
CA SER A 69 -5.78 15.29 13.85
C SER A 69 -5.04 16.58 14.26
N MET A 70 -5.42 17.71 13.65
CA MET A 70 -5.13 19.11 14.05
C MET A 70 -3.71 19.71 13.78
N SER A 71 -3.54 21.01 14.08
CA SER A 71 -2.60 21.98 13.48
C SER A 71 -1.19 22.09 14.12
N ALA A 72 -0.31 22.89 13.50
CA ALA A 72 1.14 22.65 13.34
C ALA A 72 2.10 22.74 14.54
N LYS A 73 1.76 23.33 15.70
CA LYS A 73 2.75 23.59 16.78
C LYS A 73 2.77 22.56 17.91
N GLU A 74 1.61 22.05 18.33
CA GLU A 74 1.48 20.94 19.30
C GLU A 74 1.53 19.56 18.58
N LEU A 75 1.68 19.62 17.25
CA LEU A 75 1.56 18.53 16.31
C LEU A 75 2.54 17.38 16.55
N HIS A 76 3.83 17.65 16.77
CA HIS A 76 4.84 16.57 16.74
C HIS A 76 4.63 15.57 17.89
N GLN A 77 4.31 16.06 19.08
CA GLN A 77 4.03 15.22 20.25
C GLN A 77 2.69 14.51 20.11
N LEU A 78 1.63 15.20 19.67
CA LEU A 78 0.32 14.60 19.42
C LEU A 78 0.35 13.54 18.32
N GLU A 79 1.08 13.78 17.22
CA GLU A 79 1.31 12.81 16.15
C GLU A 79 2.03 11.57 16.69
N SER A 80 3.06 11.76 17.50
CA SER A 80 3.81 10.64 18.10
C SER A 80 2.93 9.82 19.04
N GLN A 81 2.13 10.49 19.89
CA GLN A 81 1.20 9.82 20.80
C GLN A 81 0.08 9.09 20.05
N SER A 82 -0.58 9.74 19.09
CA SER A 82 -1.61 9.13 18.26
C SER A 82 -1.08 7.93 17.48
N PHE A 83 0.14 8.04 16.93
CA PHE A 83 0.79 6.95 16.24
C PHE A 83 1.13 5.76 17.16
N LEU A 84 1.61 6.02 18.37
CA LEU A 84 1.83 4.96 19.36
C LEU A 84 0.53 4.30 19.81
N GLU A 85 -0.53 5.07 20.01
CA GLU A 85 -1.85 4.53 20.36
C GLU A 85 -2.43 3.67 19.23
N TRP A 86 -2.33 4.13 17.99
CA TRP A 86 -2.68 3.35 16.81
C TRP A 86 -1.87 2.05 16.73
N ARG A 87 -0.55 2.10 16.94
CA ARG A 87 0.31 0.90 17.00
C ARG A 87 -0.12 -0.05 18.11
N ARG A 88 -0.45 0.45 19.29
CA ARG A 88 -0.97 -0.37 20.40
C ARG A 88 -2.30 -1.02 20.06
N ASN A 89 -3.19 -0.31 19.37
CA ASN A 89 -4.47 -0.86 18.94
C ASN A 89 -4.28 -1.96 17.90
N LEU A 90 -3.38 -1.78 16.93
CA LEU A 90 -2.99 -2.86 16.00
C LEU A 90 -2.31 -4.02 16.73
N ALA A 91 -1.45 -3.70 17.69
CA ALA A 91 -0.76 -4.70 18.51
C ALA A 91 -1.74 -5.49 19.40
N LYS A 92 -2.92 -4.99 19.75
CA LYS A 92 -3.95 -5.82 20.40
C LYS A 92 -4.38 -6.96 19.50
N TYR A 93 -4.49 -6.75 18.19
CA TYR A 93 -4.77 -7.84 17.25
C TYR A 93 -3.54 -8.76 17.02
N TYR A 94 -2.34 -8.27 17.36
CA TYR A 94 -1.09 -9.04 17.33
C TYR A 94 -0.80 -9.80 18.65
N ILE A 95 -1.23 -9.26 19.81
CA ILE A 95 -0.83 -9.64 21.19
C ILE A 95 -2.02 -10.13 22.04
N SER A 96 -3.28 -9.92 21.66
CA SER A 96 -4.41 -10.66 22.28
C SER A 96 -4.30 -12.18 22.09
N TRP A 97 -3.27 -12.59 21.37
CA TRP A 97 -2.65 -13.89 21.39
C TRP A 97 -1.45 -13.86 22.37
N PRO A 98 -1.64 -14.26 23.64
CA PRO A 98 -1.82 -15.68 23.97
C PRO A 98 -2.82 -15.89 25.10
N HIS A 99 -3.45 -17.06 25.18
CA HIS A 99 -3.62 -17.84 26.43
C HIS A 99 -4.54 -19.04 26.24
N ASN A 100 -5.26 -19.19 25.12
CA ASN A 100 -5.90 -20.47 24.83
C ASN A 100 -6.40 -20.55 23.39
N ARG A 101 -5.83 -21.51 22.66
CA ARG A 101 -6.40 -22.33 21.56
C ARG A 101 -5.55 -22.31 20.29
N LEU A 102 -5.41 -23.53 19.78
CA LEU A 102 -4.64 -23.99 18.64
C LEU A 102 -5.27 -23.62 17.28
N GLU A 103 -6.00 -22.50 17.14
CA GLU A 103 -6.95 -22.34 16.00
C GLU A 103 -7.15 -20.92 15.42
N GLU A 104 -6.19 -20.00 15.55
CA GLU A 104 -6.32 -18.66 14.95
C GLU A 104 -5.12 -18.32 14.05
N ASP A 105 -5.24 -18.71 12.77
CA ASP A 105 -4.17 -18.74 11.75
C ASP A 105 -4.27 -17.60 10.72
N TYR A 106 -4.37 -16.33 11.11
CA TYR A 106 -4.20 -15.23 10.13
C TYR A 106 -3.11 -14.25 10.56
N LEU A 107 -2.29 -13.85 9.60
CA LEU A 107 -1.07 -13.07 9.80
C LEU A 107 -1.31 -11.62 9.35
N MET A 108 -0.89 -10.63 10.13
CA MET A 108 -0.86 -9.25 9.64
C MET A 108 0.41 -9.02 8.80
N THR A 109 0.26 -8.28 7.70
CA THR A 109 1.39 -7.80 6.90
C THR A 109 2.37 -6.97 7.76
N PRO A 110 3.68 -7.02 7.45
CA PRO A 110 4.69 -6.25 8.15
C PRO A 110 4.59 -4.76 7.76
N PHE A 111 3.75 -4.02 8.46
CA PHE A 111 3.47 -2.62 8.18
C PHE A 111 4.61 -1.69 8.64
N GLU A 112 4.65 -0.48 8.11
CA GLU A 112 5.68 0.50 8.44
C GLU A 112 5.57 1.03 9.88
N LYS A 113 6.62 0.89 10.67
CA LYS A 113 6.72 1.37 12.06
C LYS A 113 7.35 2.76 12.18
N ASN A 114 7.94 3.31 11.11
CA ASN A 114 8.54 4.63 11.11
C ASN A 114 7.50 5.74 10.86
N LEU A 115 7.29 6.61 11.86
CA LEU A 115 6.36 7.74 11.79
C LEU A 115 6.65 8.70 10.62
N ASP A 116 7.90 8.89 10.23
CA ASP A 116 8.26 9.82 9.16
C ASP A 116 7.77 9.36 7.77
N PHE A 117 7.51 8.07 7.58
CA PHE A 117 6.86 7.57 6.37
C PHE A 117 5.36 7.91 6.38
N TRP A 118 4.69 7.74 7.52
CA TRP A 118 3.30 8.13 7.70
C TRP A 118 3.09 9.63 7.55
N ARG A 119 4.01 10.46 8.05
CA ARG A 119 4.02 11.91 7.81
C ARG A 119 4.07 12.27 6.33
N GLN A 120 4.78 11.48 5.52
CA GLN A 120 4.81 11.71 4.09
C GLN A 120 3.50 11.31 3.42
N LEU A 121 2.91 10.19 3.83
CA LEU A 121 1.58 9.80 3.38
C LEU A 121 0.54 10.90 3.69
N TRP A 122 0.53 11.43 4.91
CA TRP A 122 -0.39 12.52 5.30
C TRP A 122 -0.23 13.75 4.41
N ARG A 123 1.02 14.16 4.12
CA ARG A 123 1.29 15.28 3.20
C ARG A 123 0.78 15.02 1.78
N VAL A 124 0.86 13.79 1.28
CA VAL A 124 0.33 13.42 -0.04
C VAL A 124 -1.18 13.54 -0.04
N ILE A 125 -1.85 12.90 0.93
CA ILE A 125 -3.32 12.90 1.05
C ILE A 125 -3.86 14.32 1.16
N GLU A 126 -3.24 15.16 1.99
CA GLU A 126 -3.67 16.55 2.20
C GLU A 126 -3.54 17.36 0.92
N ARG A 127 -2.41 17.22 0.21
CA ARG A 127 -2.08 18.04 -0.96
C ARG A 127 -2.66 17.54 -2.27
N SER A 128 -3.11 16.29 -2.38
CA SER A 128 -3.66 15.71 -3.61
C SER A 128 -5.17 15.95 -3.75
N ASP A 129 -5.64 16.30 -4.93
CA ASP A 129 -7.07 16.29 -5.27
C ASP A 129 -7.58 14.86 -5.48
N VAL A 130 -6.78 14.04 -6.17
CA VAL A 130 -7.05 12.61 -6.41
C VAL A 130 -5.97 11.78 -5.74
N LEU A 131 -6.35 10.80 -4.92
CA LEU A 131 -5.44 9.77 -4.43
C LEU A 131 -5.54 8.53 -5.31
N VAL A 132 -4.42 8.12 -5.88
CA VAL A 132 -4.28 6.95 -6.73
C VAL A 132 -3.54 5.85 -5.97
N GLN A 133 -4.20 4.71 -5.78
CA GLN A 133 -3.55 3.50 -5.26
C GLN A 133 -3.07 2.63 -6.41
N ILE A 134 -1.76 2.48 -6.51
CA ILE A 134 -1.13 1.56 -7.47
C ILE A 134 -1.06 0.18 -6.81
N VAL A 135 -1.75 -0.78 -7.41
CA VAL A 135 -1.86 -2.16 -6.94
C VAL A 135 -1.31 -3.12 -7.98
N ASP A 136 -0.81 -4.28 -7.54
CA ASP A 136 -0.38 -5.35 -8.44
C ASP A 136 -1.63 -6.12 -8.93
N ALA A 137 -1.82 -6.19 -10.25
CA ALA A 137 -3.01 -6.78 -10.86
C ALA A 137 -3.15 -8.29 -10.57
N ARG A 138 -2.08 -8.97 -10.16
CA ARG A 138 -2.14 -10.40 -9.81
C ARG A 138 -2.93 -10.67 -8.53
N ASN A 139 -2.89 -9.75 -7.57
CA ASN A 139 -3.65 -9.85 -6.32
C ASN A 139 -4.05 -8.44 -5.83
N PRO A 140 -4.99 -7.78 -6.50
CA PRO A 140 -5.31 -6.37 -6.22
C PRO A 140 -5.92 -6.19 -4.83
N LEU A 141 -6.59 -7.21 -4.28
CA LEU A 141 -7.22 -7.14 -2.95
C LEU A 141 -6.19 -7.08 -1.81
N LEU A 142 -5.05 -7.76 -1.95
CA LEU A 142 -3.99 -7.73 -0.95
C LEU A 142 -3.30 -6.36 -0.87
N PHE A 143 -3.09 -5.72 -2.02
CA PHE A 143 -2.38 -4.44 -2.13
C PHE A 143 -3.26 -3.21 -1.93
N ARG A 144 -4.57 -3.38 -1.95
CA ARG A 144 -5.56 -2.31 -1.75
C ARG A 144 -5.85 -2.11 -0.27
N SER A 145 -6.01 -0.86 0.16
CA SER A 145 -6.51 -0.54 1.50
C SER A 145 -7.84 0.21 1.43
N PRO A 146 -8.97 -0.47 1.75
CA PRO A 146 -10.28 0.19 1.84
C PRO A 146 -10.34 1.23 2.97
N ASP A 147 -9.57 1.03 4.04
CA ASP A 147 -9.51 1.99 5.15
C ASP A 147 -8.89 3.32 4.72
N LEU A 148 -7.89 3.27 3.84
CA LEU A 148 -7.26 4.45 3.30
C LEU A 148 -8.21 5.23 2.38
N GLU A 149 -9.05 4.54 1.61
CA GLU A 149 -10.09 5.19 0.78
C GLU A 149 -11.07 5.98 1.66
N ARG A 150 -11.47 5.41 2.81
CA ARG A 150 -12.28 6.09 3.80
C ARG A 150 -11.55 7.28 4.42
N TYR A 151 -10.27 7.12 4.75
CA TYR A 151 -9.47 8.23 5.30
C TYR A 151 -9.41 9.43 4.36
N VAL A 152 -9.20 9.20 3.06
CA VAL A 152 -9.17 10.29 2.07
C VAL A 152 -10.47 11.08 2.08
N LYS A 153 -11.61 10.39 2.19
CA LYS A 153 -12.93 11.01 2.29
C LYS A 153 -13.16 11.74 3.62
N GLU A 154 -12.61 11.24 4.72
CA GLU A 154 -12.62 11.94 6.02
C GLU A 154 -11.80 13.24 5.97
N VAL A 155 -10.68 13.26 5.23
CA VAL A 155 -9.84 14.47 5.06
C VAL A 155 -10.48 15.49 4.12
N GLY A 156 -11.20 15.03 3.10
CA GLY A 156 -11.96 15.90 2.20
C GLY A 156 -13.00 15.15 1.40
N GLU A 157 -14.26 15.60 1.49
CA GLU A 157 -15.39 14.96 0.80
C GLU A 157 -15.24 15.01 -0.74
N ASP A 158 -14.68 16.11 -1.25
CA ASP A 158 -14.44 16.36 -2.67
C ASP A 158 -13.28 15.53 -3.25
N LYS A 159 -12.39 14.99 -2.40
CA LYS A 159 -11.24 14.20 -2.86
C LYS A 159 -11.72 12.90 -3.47
N LYS A 160 -11.05 12.43 -4.53
CA LYS A 160 -11.41 11.18 -5.22
C LYS A 160 -10.36 10.10 -4.98
N ASN A 161 -10.80 8.85 -4.96
CA ASN A 161 -9.93 7.67 -4.92
C ASN A 161 -9.96 6.99 -6.29
N LEU A 162 -8.80 6.54 -6.78
CA LEU A 162 -8.68 5.80 -8.03
C LEU A 162 -7.73 4.63 -7.84
N LEU A 163 -8.06 3.47 -8.41
CA LEU A 163 -7.19 2.30 -8.43
C LEU A 163 -6.49 2.19 -9.78
N VAL A 164 -5.17 2.01 -9.77
CA VAL A 164 -4.39 1.67 -10.96
C VAL A 164 -3.84 0.26 -10.79
N LEU A 165 -4.40 -0.68 -11.54
CA LEU A 165 -3.94 -2.06 -11.58
C LEU A 165 -2.72 -2.15 -12.49
N ASN A 166 -1.52 -2.14 -11.90
CA ASN A 166 -0.28 -2.26 -12.65
C ASN A 166 0.08 -3.74 -12.89
N LYS A 167 0.93 -4.00 -13.89
CA LYS A 167 1.30 -5.37 -14.36
C LYS A 167 0.11 -6.12 -14.95
N SER A 168 -0.84 -5.39 -15.52
CA SER A 168 -2.05 -5.96 -16.13
C SER A 168 -1.76 -6.78 -17.39
N ASP A 169 -0.56 -6.67 -17.96
CA ASP A 169 -0.03 -7.54 -19.01
C ASP A 169 0.07 -9.01 -18.60
N LEU A 170 0.15 -9.29 -17.29
CA LEU A 170 0.19 -10.65 -16.74
C LEU A 170 -1.19 -11.31 -16.65
N LEU A 171 -2.26 -10.56 -16.94
CA LEU A 171 -3.64 -11.05 -16.89
C LEU A 171 -4.21 -11.28 -18.30
N SER A 172 -4.95 -12.36 -18.46
CA SER A 172 -5.75 -12.59 -19.67
C SER A 172 -6.89 -11.56 -19.78
N LYS A 173 -7.51 -11.46 -20.95
CA LYS A 173 -8.66 -10.57 -21.15
C LYS A 173 -9.86 -11.01 -20.30
N GLU A 174 -10.06 -12.32 -20.17
CA GLU A 174 -11.12 -12.92 -19.35
C GLU A 174 -10.92 -12.62 -17.86
N GLN A 175 -9.68 -12.70 -17.37
CA GLN A 175 -9.35 -12.34 -15.99
C GLN A 175 -9.59 -10.85 -15.72
N ARG A 176 -9.23 -9.97 -16.66
CA ARG A 176 -9.54 -8.54 -16.56
C ARG A 176 -11.05 -8.28 -16.56
N ALA A 177 -11.82 -9.00 -17.38
CA ALA A 177 -13.27 -8.90 -17.38
C ALA A 177 -13.90 -9.29 -16.04
N ALA A 178 -13.42 -10.36 -15.41
CA ALA A 178 -13.87 -10.75 -14.06
C ALA A 178 -13.55 -9.68 -13.01
N TRP A 179 -12.37 -9.05 -13.10
CA TRP A 179 -12.02 -7.93 -12.23
C TRP A 179 -12.88 -6.68 -12.47
N VAL A 180 -13.23 -6.38 -13.72
CA VAL A 180 -14.16 -5.28 -14.06
C VAL A 180 -15.49 -5.49 -13.35
N GLU A 181 -16.08 -6.69 -13.46
CA GLU A 181 -17.35 -7.02 -12.81
C GLU A 181 -17.27 -6.82 -11.29
N TYR A 182 -16.20 -7.30 -10.66
CA TYR A 182 -15.98 -7.13 -9.22
C TYR A 182 -15.86 -5.65 -8.80
N PHE A 183 -15.01 -4.87 -9.47
CA PHE A 183 -14.79 -3.46 -9.07
C PHE A 183 -16.00 -2.57 -9.36
N GLU A 184 -16.78 -2.87 -10.40
CA GLU A 184 -18.05 -2.18 -10.66
C GLU A 184 -19.10 -2.49 -9.60
N ALA A 185 -19.21 -3.75 -9.15
CA ALA A 185 -20.10 -4.13 -8.06
C ALA A 185 -19.75 -3.39 -6.75
N GLU A 186 -18.46 -3.21 -6.49
CA GLU A 186 -17.93 -2.45 -5.33
C GLU A 186 -17.95 -0.92 -5.54
N LYS A 187 -18.39 -0.43 -6.71
CA LYS A 187 -18.47 1.00 -7.08
C LYS A 187 -17.13 1.73 -6.99
N LEU A 188 -16.09 1.12 -7.55
CA LEU A 188 -14.74 1.64 -7.53
C LEU A 188 -14.35 2.21 -8.88
N ASP A 189 -13.64 3.32 -8.85
CA ASP A 189 -12.96 3.84 -10.02
C ASP A 189 -11.62 3.11 -10.18
N PHE A 190 -11.39 2.49 -11.34
CA PHE A 190 -10.18 1.73 -11.61
C PHE A 190 -9.75 1.83 -13.09
N VAL A 191 -8.47 1.60 -13.33
CA VAL A 191 -7.88 1.46 -14.68
C VAL A 191 -6.82 0.37 -14.69
N PHE A 192 -6.69 -0.35 -15.82
CA PHE A 192 -5.60 -1.28 -16.05
C PHE A 192 -4.42 -0.58 -16.72
N PHE A 193 -3.22 -0.83 -16.21
CA PHE A 193 -1.99 -0.25 -16.72
C PHE A 193 -0.86 -1.29 -16.73
N SER A 194 0.11 -1.10 -17.61
CA SER A 194 1.38 -1.83 -17.56
C SER A 194 2.53 -0.88 -17.80
N ALA A 195 3.32 -0.63 -16.75
CA ALA A 195 4.54 0.17 -16.87
C ALA A 195 5.58 -0.48 -17.80
N THR A 196 5.60 -1.82 -17.89
CA THR A 196 6.51 -2.56 -18.76
C THR A 196 6.17 -2.32 -20.23
N LEU A 197 4.90 -2.52 -20.62
CA LEU A 197 4.46 -2.26 -22.00
C LEU A 197 4.63 -0.78 -22.38
N ALA A 198 4.38 0.13 -21.43
CA ALA A 198 4.59 1.56 -21.67
C ALA A 198 6.08 1.89 -21.90
N ALA A 199 7.00 1.26 -21.16
CA ALA A 199 8.43 1.42 -21.37
C ALA A 199 8.89 0.82 -22.72
N GLU A 200 8.39 -0.35 -23.09
CA GLU A 200 8.70 -0.99 -24.39
C GLU A 200 8.24 -0.16 -25.59
N LYS A 201 7.06 0.49 -25.49
CA LYS A 201 6.56 1.42 -26.52
C LYS A 201 7.39 2.70 -26.63
N LEU A 202 7.93 3.20 -25.51
CA LEU A 202 8.82 4.36 -25.53
C LEU A 202 10.16 4.04 -26.24
N GLU A 203 10.63 2.79 -26.16
CA GLU A 203 11.85 2.34 -26.84
C GLU A 203 11.59 2.01 -28.33
N ASN A 204 10.40 1.49 -28.65
CA ASN A 204 10.01 1.10 -30.00
C ASN A 204 8.94 2.06 -30.56
N ALA A 205 9.37 3.11 -31.24
CA ALA A 205 8.50 4.17 -31.78
C ALA A 205 7.51 3.73 -32.89
N ASP A 206 7.53 2.45 -33.30
CA ASP A 206 6.66 1.88 -34.32
C ASP A 206 5.60 0.95 -33.71
N CYS A 207 4.56 1.51 -33.10
CA CYS A 207 3.38 0.74 -32.68
C CYS A 207 2.11 1.52 -32.98
N VAL A 208 1.37 1.07 -34.00
CA VAL A 208 0.04 1.58 -34.34
C VAL A 208 -0.93 1.21 -33.21
N SER A 209 -1.58 2.21 -32.63
CA SER A 209 -2.68 2.00 -31.68
C SER A 209 -3.92 1.52 -32.44
N GLU A 210 -4.36 0.28 -32.18
CA GLU A 210 -5.70 -0.15 -32.59
C GLU A 210 -6.74 0.58 -31.71
N GLU A 211 -7.48 1.50 -32.33
CA GLU A 211 -8.65 2.12 -31.72
C GLU A 211 -9.79 1.10 -31.66
N VAL A 212 -9.91 0.44 -30.51
CA VAL A 212 -11.12 -0.30 -30.16
C VAL A 212 -11.86 0.49 -29.07
N ALA A 213 -13.11 0.81 -29.37
CA ALA A 213 -14.01 1.58 -28.54
C ALA A 213 -14.14 1.03 -27.10
N ASN A 214 -14.01 1.94 -26.13
CA ASN A 214 -14.48 1.91 -24.73
C ASN A 214 -14.59 0.54 -24.01
N ASP A 215 -13.60 -0.33 -24.21
CA ASP A 215 -13.49 -1.60 -23.47
C ASP A 215 -12.80 -1.32 -22.13
N LYS A 216 -13.54 -1.39 -21.02
CA LYS A 216 -12.98 -1.23 -19.66
C LYS A 216 -11.91 -2.26 -19.31
N THR A 217 -11.82 -3.36 -20.06
CA THR A 217 -10.74 -4.34 -19.89
C THR A 217 -9.43 -3.86 -20.50
N LYS A 218 -9.42 -2.82 -21.35
CA LYS A 218 -8.21 -2.32 -22.04
C LYS A 218 -7.11 -1.91 -21.05
N ILE A 219 -5.87 -2.29 -21.37
CA ILE A 219 -4.67 -1.76 -20.69
C ILE A 219 -4.34 -0.42 -21.33
N LEU A 220 -4.38 0.63 -20.52
CA LEU A 220 -4.04 1.98 -20.96
C LEU A 220 -2.54 2.11 -21.20
N ASP A 221 -2.17 2.89 -22.20
CA ASP A 221 -0.79 3.37 -22.33
C ASP A 221 -0.51 4.59 -21.44
N ALA A 222 0.73 5.07 -21.46
CA ALA A 222 1.15 6.19 -20.62
C ALA A 222 0.46 7.51 -20.98
N PHE A 223 0.12 7.72 -22.25
CA PHE A 223 -0.56 8.92 -22.71
C PHE A 223 -2.04 8.87 -22.32
N GLU A 224 -2.73 7.76 -22.59
CA GLU A 224 -4.11 7.51 -22.21
C GLU A 224 -4.31 7.60 -20.68
N LEU A 225 -3.36 7.08 -19.89
CA LEU A 225 -3.40 7.21 -18.43
C LEU A 225 -3.28 8.67 -17.98
N THR A 226 -2.43 9.46 -18.66
CA THR A 226 -2.25 10.89 -18.37
C THR A 226 -3.53 11.68 -18.68
N GLU A 227 -4.15 11.43 -19.85
CA GLU A 227 -5.44 12.03 -20.20
C GLU A 227 -6.54 11.59 -19.25
N PHE A 228 -6.56 10.32 -18.85
CA PHE A 228 -7.52 9.81 -17.86
C PHE A 228 -7.39 10.56 -16.53
N PHE A 229 -6.17 10.77 -16.02
CA PHE A 229 -5.96 11.53 -14.77
C PHE A 229 -6.44 12.97 -14.89
N LYS A 230 -6.24 13.63 -16.03
CA LYS A 230 -6.76 14.99 -16.27
C LYS A 230 -8.28 15.02 -16.25
N ASN A 231 -8.93 14.16 -17.04
CA ASN A 231 -10.38 14.08 -17.13
C ASN A 231 -11.02 13.72 -15.78
N PHE A 232 -10.41 12.80 -15.03
CA PHE A 232 -10.88 12.41 -13.71
C PHE A 232 -10.72 13.54 -12.68
N SER A 233 -9.61 14.28 -12.73
CA SER A 233 -9.36 15.42 -11.84
C SER A 233 -10.23 16.64 -12.14
N GLN A 234 -10.71 16.80 -13.38
CA GLN A 234 -11.65 17.85 -13.76
C GLN A 234 -13.04 17.65 -13.13
N GLN A 235 -13.40 16.44 -12.74
CA GLN A 235 -14.66 16.17 -12.03
C GLN A 235 -14.67 16.78 -10.61
N ILE A 236 -13.53 17.24 -10.12
CA ILE A 236 -13.38 17.88 -8.81
C ILE A 236 -13.58 19.39 -8.97
N SER A 237 -14.52 19.94 -8.19
CA SER A 237 -15.00 21.34 -8.17
C SER A 237 -13.96 22.39 -7.74
N ASN A 238 -12.69 22.02 -7.60
CA ASN A 238 -11.62 22.94 -7.20
C ASN A 238 -11.17 23.82 -8.37
N ASN A 239 -11.22 25.15 -8.19
CA ASN A 239 -10.77 26.18 -9.13
C ASN A 239 -9.23 26.30 -9.29
N SER A 240 -8.47 25.29 -8.90
CA SER A 240 -7.02 25.28 -9.13
C SER A 240 -6.72 25.05 -10.61
N GLU A 241 -5.89 25.91 -11.19
CA GLU A 241 -5.41 25.77 -12.58
C GLU A 241 -4.59 24.49 -12.77
N GLN A 242 -3.88 24.04 -11.74
CA GLN A 242 -3.13 22.79 -11.74
C GLN A 242 -3.75 21.78 -10.78
N LYS A 243 -4.07 20.59 -11.29
CA LYS A 243 -4.62 19.46 -10.54
C LYS A 243 -3.49 18.59 -10.00
N THR A 244 -3.70 18.06 -8.79
CA THR A 244 -2.69 17.28 -8.08
C THR A 244 -3.15 15.84 -7.86
N VAL A 245 -2.32 14.89 -8.30
CA VAL A 245 -2.59 13.46 -8.17
C VAL A 245 -1.54 12.82 -7.26
N GLY A 246 -1.97 12.29 -6.13
CA GLY A 246 -1.11 11.59 -5.18
C GLY A 246 -0.98 10.12 -5.51
N LEU A 247 0.24 9.62 -5.68
CA LEU A 247 0.50 8.22 -5.96
C LEU A 247 0.98 7.50 -4.70
N ILE A 248 0.26 6.46 -4.33
CA ILE A 248 0.59 5.58 -3.21
C ILE A 248 0.59 4.12 -3.64
N GLY A 249 1.25 3.27 -2.88
CA GLY A 249 1.28 1.83 -3.13
C GLY A 249 2.36 1.15 -2.32
N TYR A 250 2.29 -0.17 -2.27
CA TYR A 250 3.30 -1.00 -1.63
C TYR A 250 4.64 -0.87 -2.37
N PRO A 251 5.76 -1.23 -1.72
CA PRO A 251 7.02 -1.44 -2.43
C PRO A 251 6.85 -2.44 -3.58
N ASN A 252 7.61 -2.27 -4.67
CA ASN A 252 7.68 -3.22 -5.80
C ASN A 252 6.40 -3.44 -6.64
N VAL A 253 5.29 -2.75 -6.36
CA VAL A 253 4.08 -2.78 -7.22
C VAL A 253 4.28 -2.03 -8.53
N GLY A 254 5.30 -1.16 -8.61
CA GLY A 254 5.70 -0.46 -9.83
C GLY A 254 5.33 1.03 -9.88
N LYS A 255 5.03 1.67 -8.74
CA LYS A 255 4.75 3.11 -8.66
C LYS A 255 5.78 4.00 -9.38
N SER A 256 7.07 3.82 -9.08
CA SER A 256 8.13 4.61 -9.73
C SER A 256 8.26 4.30 -11.22
N SER A 257 7.94 3.07 -11.65
CA SER A 257 7.92 2.71 -13.07
C SER A 257 6.76 3.37 -13.80
N THR A 258 5.57 3.43 -13.19
CA THR A 258 4.41 4.17 -13.73
C THR A 258 4.73 5.65 -13.90
N ILE A 259 5.36 6.28 -12.90
CA ILE A 259 5.79 7.69 -12.97
C ILE A 259 6.75 7.91 -14.13
N ASN A 260 7.78 7.07 -14.28
CA ASN A 260 8.76 7.21 -15.36
C ASN A 260 8.13 7.00 -16.75
N ALA A 261 7.21 6.04 -16.87
CA ALA A 261 6.48 5.80 -18.12
C ALA A 261 5.65 7.04 -18.51
N MET A 262 4.95 7.65 -17.56
CA MET A 262 4.18 8.88 -17.81
C MET A 262 5.05 10.11 -18.06
N ALA A 263 6.19 10.21 -17.38
CA ALA A 263 7.12 11.33 -17.57
C ALA A 263 7.88 11.29 -18.90
N GLY A 264 7.84 10.17 -19.63
CA GLY A 264 8.56 9.96 -20.90
C GLY A 264 10.08 9.87 -20.75
N GLU A 265 10.61 10.06 -19.54
CA GLU A 265 12.04 10.08 -19.21
C GLU A 265 12.26 9.42 -17.85
N LYS A 266 13.47 8.89 -17.62
CA LYS A 266 13.87 8.32 -16.32
C LYS A 266 14.11 9.44 -15.29
N LYS A 267 13.05 10.05 -14.77
CA LYS A 267 13.12 11.12 -13.76
C LYS A 267 13.26 10.58 -12.33
N VAL A 268 12.77 9.37 -12.06
CA VAL A 268 12.81 8.73 -10.73
C VAL A 268 13.60 7.42 -10.77
N GLY A 269 14.46 7.18 -9.77
CA GLY A 269 15.22 5.95 -9.67
C GLY A 269 14.32 4.72 -9.39
N VAL A 270 14.47 3.66 -10.19
CA VAL A 270 13.75 2.38 -10.01
C VAL A 270 14.72 1.32 -9.51
N ALA A 271 14.30 0.48 -8.57
CA ALA A 271 14.97 -0.80 -8.28
C ALA A 271 13.97 -1.84 -7.78
N ALA A 272 14.33 -3.11 -7.92
CA ALA A 272 13.54 -4.26 -7.47
C ALA A 272 13.56 -4.47 -5.94
N THR A 273 14.49 -3.82 -5.23
CA THR A 273 14.58 -3.85 -3.77
C THR A 273 13.73 -2.73 -3.15
N PRO A 274 12.90 -3.01 -2.13
CA PRO A 274 12.15 -1.98 -1.38
C PRO A 274 13.04 -0.83 -0.86
N GLY A 275 12.49 0.38 -0.77
CA GLY A 275 13.14 1.52 -0.08
C GLY A 275 13.98 2.49 -0.95
N LYS A 276 13.79 2.51 -2.28
CA LYS A 276 14.46 3.48 -3.17
C LYS A 276 13.90 4.91 -3.08
N THR A 277 12.59 5.09 -3.21
CA THR A 277 11.95 6.40 -2.95
C THR A 277 11.92 6.62 -1.44
N LYS A 278 12.76 7.53 -0.94
CA LYS A 278 12.90 7.82 0.50
C LYS A 278 12.18 9.08 0.95
N HIS A 279 11.86 9.97 0.03
CA HIS A 279 11.27 11.26 0.31
C HIS A 279 10.12 11.53 -0.66
N PHE A 280 9.13 12.26 -0.17
CA PHE A 280 8.05 12.86 -0.95
C PHE A 280 8.64 13.71 -2.07
N GLN A 281 8.12 13.54 -3.28
CA GLN A 281 8.55 14.30 -4.45
C GLN A 281 7.34 14.86 -5.18
N THR A 282 7.51 16.02 -5.79
CA THR A 282 6.51 16.66 -6.65
C THR A 282 7.05 16.63 -8.07
N ILE A 283 6.31 16.00 -8.97
CA ILE A 283 6.70 15.77 -10.36
C ILE A 283 5.66 16.46 -11.24
N ILE A 284 6.07 17.58 -11.82
CA ILE A 284 5.22 18.33 -12.75
C ILE A 284 5.31 17.63 -14.11
N LEU A 285 4.19 17.10 -14.59
CA LEU A 285 4.10 16.52 -15.94
C LEU A 285 3.84 17.60 -16.97
N ASP A 286 2.85 18.46 -16.71
CA ASP A 286 2.52 19.62 -17.53
C ASP A 286 1.87 20.75 -16.70
N SER A 287 1.37 21.78 -17.37
CA SER A 287 0.72 22.93 -16.72
C SER A 287 -0.56 22.58 -15.96
N GLU A 288 -1.23 21.48 -16.33
CA GLU A 288 -2.53 21.08 -15.78
C GLU A 288 -2.40 19.97 -14.74
N LEU A 289 -1.37 19.13 -14.82
CA LEU A 289 -1.23 17.91 -14.02
C LEU A 289 0.11 17.83 -13.28
N CYS A 290 0.01 17.63 -11.97
CA CYS A 290 1.14 17.45 -11.07
C CYS A 290 1.00 16.15 -10.27
N LEU A 291 2.03 15.30 -10.30
CA LEU A 291 2.08 14.06 -9.55
C LEU A 291 2.83 14.24 -8.23
N LEU A 292 2.28 13.68 -7.16
CA LEU A 292 2.93 13.61 -5.84
C LEU A 292 3.36 12.17 -5.57
N ASP A 293 4.67 11.94 -5.50
CA ASP A 293 5.23 10.60 -5.21
C ASP A 293 5.39 10.39 -3.70
N CYS A 294 4.77 9.33 -3.18
CA CYS A 294 4.99 8.86 -1.82
C CYS A 294 6.10 7.78 -1.80
N PRO A 295 6.93 7.66 -0.75
CA PRO A 295 7.66 6.43 -0.51
C PRO A 295 6.74 5.21 -0.52
N GLY A 296 7.24 4.06 -0.98
CA GLY A 296 6.49 2.80 -0.90
C GLY A 296 6.23 2.46 0.56
N LEU A 297 4.95 2.25 0.90
CA LEU A 297 4.49 2.04 2.26
C LEU A 297 3.74 0.71 2.34
N VAL A 298 4.18 -0.17 3.23
CA VAL A 298 3.41 -1.39 3.55
C VAL A 298 2.35 -0.99 4.57
N LEU A 299 1.09 -1.08 4.16
CA LEU A 299 -0.07 -0.79 5.00
C LEU A 299 -0.45 -2.05 5.80
N PRO A 300 -1.05 -1.92 6.99
CA PRO A 300 -1.63 -3.06 7.67
C PRO A 300 -2.72 -3.68 6.78
N SER A 301 -2.66 -4.99 6.65
CA SER A 301 -3.64 -5.83 5.96
C SER A 301 -3.47 -7.25 6.47
N PHE A 302 -4.53 -8.05 6.45
CA PHE A 302 -4.45 -9.45 6.85
C PHE A 302 -4.09 -10.32 5.65
N ALA A 303 -3.22 -11.29 5.89
CA ALA A 303 -2.77 -12.29 4.94
C ALA A 303 -2.99 -13.68 5.53
N THR A 304 -3.14 -14.66 4.65
CA THR A 304 -3.38 -16.05 5.05
C THR A 304 -2.12 -16.69 5.59
N THR A 305 -0.99 -16.50 4.91
CA THR A 305 0.27 -17.17 5.22
C THR A 305 1.48 -16.28 4.99
N LYS A 306 2.59 -16.60 5.65
CA LYS A 306 3.88 -15.94 5.38
C LYS A 306 4.37 -16.20 3.95
N ALA A 307 4.06 -17.37 3.38
CA ALA A 307 4.41 -17.72 2.01
C ALA A 307 3.72 -16.77 1.01
N GLU A 308 2.44 -16.46 1.22
CA GLU A 308 1.71 -15.47 0.41
C GLU A 308 2.41 -14.12 0.38
N LEU A 309 2.89 -13.62 1.53
CA LEU A 309 3.60 -12.34 1.63
C LEU A 309 4.91 -12.32 0.83
N VAL A 310 5.63 -13.45 0.79
CA VAL A 310 6.90 -13.55 0.04
C VAL A 310 6.65 -13.67 -1.45
N VAL A 311 5.70 -14.50 -1.88
CA VAL A 311 5.33 -14.69 -3.30
C VAL A 311 4.81 -13.37 -3.92
N ASN A 312 4.09 -12.57 -3.14
CA ASN A 312 3.64 -11.25 -3.56
C ASN A 312 4.73 -10.17 -3.48
N GLY A 313 5.93 -10.49 -2.99
CA GLY A 313 7.07 -9.56 -2.94
C GLY A 313 6.95 -8.47 -1.86
N ILE A 314 6.11 -8.68 -0.85
CA ILE A 314 5.98 -7.83 0.33
C ILE A 314 7.17 -8.10 1.27
N LEU A 315 7.48 -9.38 1.50
CA LEU A 315 8.67 -9.81 2.24
C LEU A 315 9.83 -10.16 1.29
N PRO A 316 11.08 -9.82 1.63
CA PRO A 316 12.25 -10.24 0.88
C PRO A 316 12.37 -11.77 0.86
N VAL A 317 12.70 -12.33 -0.30
CA VAL A 317 12.92 -13.78 -0.45
C VAL A 317 14.04 -14.29 0.47
N ASP A 318 15.07 -13.47 0.69
CA ASP A 318 16.22 -13.80 1.54
C ASP A 318 15.85 -14.02 3.02
N GLN A 319 14.64 -13.63 3.44
CA GLN A 319 14.14 -13.82 4.81
C GLN A 319 13.32 -15.10 4.99
N LEU A 320 13.10 -15.87 3.92
CA LEU A 320 12.57 -17.23 4.04
C LEU A 320 13.63 -18.13 4.69
N ARG A 321 13.43 -18.43 5.96
CA ARG A 321 14.24 -19.41 6.70
C ARG A 321 13.77 -20.86 6.44
N ASP A 322 12.56 -21.03 5.92
CA ASP A 322 11.98 -22.33 5.59
C ASP A 322 12.00 -22.54 4.08
N SER A 323 12.88 -23.43 3.62
CA SER A 323 13.15 -23.73 2.22
C SER A 323 12.24 -24.81 1.62
N LEU A 324 11.07 -25.07 2.22
CA LEU A 324 10.07 -25.95 1.62
C LEU A 324 9.13 -25.08 0.77
N GLY A 325 9.25 -25.24 -0.54
CA GLY A 325 8.51 -24.44 -1.54
C GLY A 325 7.00 -24.67 -1.49
N PRO A 326 6.22 -23.83 -2.21
CA PRO A 326 4.80 -24.08 -2.44
C PRO A 326 4.68 -25.38 -3.24
N SER A 327 4.17 -26.44 -2.59
CA SER A 327 3.85 -27.72 -3.22
C SER A 327 2.49 -27.68 -3.88
#